data_AF-A0AAP2SKZ1-F1
#
_entry.id   AF-A0AAP2SKZ1-F1
#
_cell.length_a   1.000
_cell.length_b   1.000
_cell.length_c   1.000
_cell.angle_alpha   90.00
_cell.angle_beta   90.00
_cell.angle_gamma   90.00
#
_symmetry.space_group_name_H-M   'P 1'
#
loop_
_entity.id
_entity.type
_entity.pdbx_description
1 polymer ?
#
loop_
_entity_poly.entity_id
_entity_poly.type
_entity_poly.pdbx_seq_one_letter_code
_entity_poly.pdbx_strand_id
1 'polypeptide(L)'
;MKHDVYSRSEEYVSFEIDKYQAWAEDQVYSLENEVIALRKEDEALKRQIRKERNAKLKFELQENEAKIAKQLRQKQRQLFDMEDECADKVDAMTVKLRVAMTNHYDTSTFMRFRWHIK
;
A
#
# COMPACT_ATOMS: atom_id res chain seq x y z
N MET A 1 -29.88 -9.99 -20.26
CA MET A 1 -29.23 -10.96 -19.36
C MET A 1 -27.71 -10.94 -19.43
N LYS A 2 -27.05 -11.01 -20.60
CA LYS A 2 -25.57 -10.94 -20.64
C LYS A 2 -25.00 -9.62 -20.09
N HIS A 3 -25.56 -8.47 -20.48
CA HIS A 3 -25.09 -7.14 -20.03
C HIS A 3 -25.09 -6.96 -18.50
N ASP A 4 -26.06 -7.58 -17.82
CA ASP A 4 -26.28 -7.48 -16.37
C ASP A 4 -25.24 -8.29 -15.57
N VAL A 5 -24.77 -9.40 -16.15
CA VAL A 5 -23.68 -10.23 -15.57
C VAL A 5 -22.33 -9.54 -15.74
N TYR A 6 -22.12 -8.83 -16.85
CA TYR A 6 -20.89 -8.07 -17.08
C TYR A 6 -20.74 -6.90 -16.11
N SER A 7 -21.76 -6.06 -15.92
CA SER A 7 -21.64 -4.92 -14.97
C SER A 7 -21.45 -5.40 -13.53
N ARG A 8 -22.17 -6.45 -13.12
CA ARG A 8 -22.02 -7.05 -11.78
C ARG A 8 -20.64 -7.69 -11.57
N SER A 9 -20.00 -8.19 -12.63
CA SER A 9 -18.63 -8.71 -12.58
C SER A 9 -17.59 -7.59 -12.51
N GLU A 10 -17.81 -6.47 -13.21
CA GLU A 10 -16.92 -5.29 -13.16
C GLU A 10 -16.97 -4.61 -11.79
N GLU A 11 -18.17 -4.42 -11.22
CA GLU A 11 -18.35 -3.87 -9.88
C GLU A 11 -17.64 -4.72 -8.81
N TYR A 12 -17.73 -6.05 -8.92
CA TYR A 12 -17.04 -6.96 -8.01
C TYR A 12 -15.52 -6.86 -8.11
N VAL A 13 -14.98 -6.81 -9.34
CA VAL A 13 -13.53 -6.67 -9.56
C VAL A 13 -13.03 -5.33 -9.02
N SER A 14 -13.76 -4.24 -9.26
CA SER A 14 -13.41 -2.92 -8.71
C SER A 14 -13.38 -2.95 -7.18
N PHE A 15 -14.42 -3.50 -6.55
CA PHE A 15 -14.48 -3.60 -5.09
C PHE A 15 -13.32 -4.39 -4.49
N GLU A 16 -12.94 -5.51 -5.10
CA GLU A 16 -11.85 -6.33 -4.59
C GLU A 16 -10.48 -5.66 -4.81
N ILE A 17 -10.30 -4.90 -5.90
CA ILE A 17 -9.11 -4.05 -6.09
C ILE A 17 -9.03 -2.97 -5.02
N ASP A 18 -10.12 -2.21 -4.80
CA ASP A 18 -10.18 -1.12 -3.82
C ASP A 18 -9.85 -1.64 -2.41
N LYS A 19 -10.36 -2.82 -2.07
CA LYS A 19 -10.06 -3.50 -0.81
C LYS A 19 -8.58 -3.84 -0.65
N TYR A 20 -7.91 -4.29 -1.71
CA TYR A 20 -6.47 -4.57 -1.65
C TYR A 20 -5.64 -3.30 -1.55
N GLN A 21 -6.05 -2.22 -2.21
CA GLN A 21 -5.42 -0.91 -2.09
C GLN A 21 -5.57 -0.34 -0.67
N ALA A 22 -6.79 -0.37 -0.11
CA ALA A 22 -7.04 0.08 1.26
C ALA A 22 -6.24 -0.72 2.29
N TRP A 23 -6.12 -2.04 2.11
CA TRP A 23 -5.28 -2.88 2.97
C TRP A 23 -3.81 -2.47 2.91
N ALA A 24 -3.28 -2.17 1.71
CA ALA A 24 -1.89 -1.73 1.53
C ALA A 24 -1.65 -0.38 2.20
N GLU A 25 -2.57 0.57 2.06
CA GLU A 25 -2.51 1.87 2.74
C GLU A 25 -2.47 1.71 4.27
N ASP A 26 -3.34 0.85 4.82
CA ASP A 26 -3.39 0.57 6.26
C ASP A 26 -2.08 -0.04 6.78
N GLN A 27 -1.41 -0.88 5.99
CA GLN A 27 -0.12 -1.48 6.38
C GLN A 27 0.99 -0.43 6.55
N VAL A 28 0.98 0.57 5.68
CA VAL A 28 2.06 1.56 5.54
C VAL A 28 1.82 2.77 6.47
N TYR A 29 0.55 3.07 6.79
CA TYR A 29 0.10 4.22 7.57
C TYR A 29 0.84 4.42 8.90
N SER A 30 1.08 3.35 9.68
CA SER A 30 1.78 3.48 10.97
C SER A 30 3.24 3.93 10.79
N LEU A 31 3.93 3.36 9.81
CA LEU A 31 5.35 3.67 9.54
C LEU A 31 5.50 5.08 8.97
N GLU A 32 4.59 5.54 8.11
CA GLU A 32 4.56 6.91 7.60
C GLU A 32 4.45 7.92 8.73
N ASN A 33 3.52 7.69 9.67
CA ASN A 33 3.32 8.57 10.81
C ASN A 33 4.56 8.65 11.70
N GLU A 34 5.24 7.51 11.94
CA GLU A 34 6.52 7.48 12.65
C GLU A 34 7.61 8.27 11.92
N VAL A 35 7.73 8.12 10.59
CA VAL A 35 8.69 8.87 9.76
C VAL A 35 8.40 10.37 9.82
N ILE A 36 7.13 10.77 9.76
CA ILE A 36 6.71 12.18 9.86
C ILE A 36 7.07 12.75 11.25
N ALA A 37 6.81 12.00 12.31
CA ALA A 37 7.14 12.41 13.68
C ALA A 37 8.66 12.61 13.84
N LEU A 38 9.47 11.64 13.39
CA LEU A 38 10.93 11.73 13.45
C LEU A 38 11.50 12.88 12.61
N ARG A 39 10.91 13.18 11.44
CA ARG A 39 11.29 14.36 10.63
C ARG A 39 11.04 15.67 11.38
N LYS A 40 9.90 15.80 12.05
CA LYS A 40 9.58 16.99 12.85
C LYS A 40 10.56 17.17 14.01
N GLU A 41 10.94 16.08 14.66
CA GLU A 41 11.90 16.10 15.76
C GLU A 41 13.32 16.47 15.29
N ASP A 42 13.78 15.88 14.17
CA ASP A 42 15.06 16.23 13.52
C ASP A 42 15.12 17.71 13.14
N GLU A 43 14.07 18.25 12.54
CA GLU A 43 13.98 19.67 12.23
C GLU A 43 13.98 20.56 13.48
N ALA A 44 13.27 20.15 14.53
CA ALA A 44 13.23 20.89 15.80
C ALA A 44 14.63 20.96 16.43
N LEU A 45 15.36 19.85 16.48
CA LEU A 45 16.74 19.80 16.97
C LEU A 45 17.67 20.66 16.12
N LYS A 46 17.57 20.60 14.79
CA LYS A 46 18.35 21.48 13.89
C LYS A 46 18.11 22.96 14.17
N ARG A 47 16.86 23.35 14.43
CA ARG A 47 16.51 24.73 14.81
C ARG A 47 17.10 25.10 16.17
N GLN A 48 17.11 24.18 17.14
CA GLN A 48 17.68 24.39 18.46
C GLN A 48 19.20 24.55 18.41
N ILE A 49 19.91 23.68 17.68
CA ILE A 49 21.37 23.74 17.47
C ILE A 49 21.81 25.09 16.88
N ARG A 50 21.02 25.64 15.95
CA ARG A 50 21.32 26.96 15.33
C ARG A 50 21.21 28.11 16.33
N LYS A 51 20.34 28.01 17.33
CA LYS A 51 20.10 29.04 18.35
C LYS A 51 21.02 28.89 19.56
N GLU A 52 21.52 27.69 19.82
CA GLU A 52 22.32 27.37 20.99
C GLU A 52 23.71 28.06 20.93
N ARG A 53 24.03 28.77 22.02
CA ARG A 53 25.29 29.52 22.17
C ARG A 53 26.31 28.78 23.03
N ASN A 54 25.85 27.87 23.88
CA ASN A 54 26.73 27.05 24.70
C ASN A 54 27.34 25.91 23.87
N ALA A 55 28.67 25.89 23.77
CA ALA A 55 29.39 24.89 22.97
C ALA A 55 29.14 23.45 23.44
N LYS A 56 29.09 23.19 24.75
CA LYS A 56 28.83 21.83 25.28
C LYS A 56 27.45 21.33 24.90
N LEU A 57 26.42 22.13 25.18
CA LEU A 57 25.03 21.81 24.82
C LEU A 57 24.86 21.67 23.30
N LYS A 58 25.59 22.47 22.51
CA LYS A 58 25.55 22.38 21.05
C LYS A 58 26.10 21.04 20.53
N PHE A 59 27.18 20.52 21.13
CA PHE A 59 27.70 19.19 20.80
C PHE A 59 26.74 18.07 21.21
N GLU A 60 26.16 18.14 22.40
CA GLU A 60 25.16 17.17 22.85
C GLU A 60 23.92 17.14 21.93
N LEU A 61 23.42 18.32 21.53
CA LEU A 61 22.31 18.43 20.58
C LEU A 61 22.69 17.88 19.19
N GLN A 62 23.92 18.09 18.72
CA GLN A 62 24.39 17.49 17.46
C GLN A 62 24.48 15.97 17.52
N GLU A 63 24.92 15.40 18.65
CA GLU A 63 24.95 13.95 18.82
C GLU A 63 23.53 13.36 18.81
N ASN A 64 22.58 14.03 19.44
CA ASN A 64 21.18 13.64 19.43
C ASN A 64 20.55 13.77 18.03
N GLU A 65 20.84 14.84 17.30
CA GLU A 65 20.41 14.99 15.90
C GLU A 65 20.94 13.85 15.03
N ALA A 66 22.21 13.47 15.19
CA ALA A 66 22.79 12.35 14.44
C ALA A 66 22.10 11.01 14.74
N LYS A 67 21.70 10.78 16.00
CA LYS A 67 20.93 9.58 16.40
C LYS A 67 19.54 9.57 15.75
N ILE A 68 18.80 10.68 15.81
CA ILE A 68 17.47 10.79 15.18
C ILE A 68 17.58 10.66 13.66
N ALA A 69 18.56 11.31 13.03
CA ALA A 69 18.78 11.22 11.58
C ALA A 69 19.14 9.79 11.14
N LYS A 70 19.80 8.99 11.99
CA LYS A 70 20.05 7.57 11.73
C LYS A 70 18.78 6.74 11.85
N GLN A 71 17.99 6.95 12.90
CA GLN A 71 16.71 6.28 13.10
C GLN A 71 15.72 6.61 11.98
N LEU A 72 15.63 7.88 11.57
CA LEU A 72 14.81 8.33 10.46
C LEU A 72 15.17 7.61 9.16
N ARG A 73 16.46 7.49 8.85
CA ARG A 73 16.93 6.74 7.67
C ARG A 73 16.57 5.27 7.72
N GLN A 74 16.67 4.65 8.90
CA GLN A 74 16.28 3.25 9.07
C GLN A 74 14.77 3.07 8.86
N LYS A 75 13.95 3.93 9.47
CA LYS A 75 12.49 3.88 9.34
C LYS A 75 12.02 4.17 7.92
N GLN A 76 12.67 5.08 7.20
CA GLN A 76 12.41 5.32 5.78
C GLN A 76 12.71 4.08 4.93
N ARG A 77 13.80 3.36 5.20
CA ARG A 77 14.07 2.09 4.49
C ARG A 77 12.99 1.06 4.78
N GLN A 78 12.62 0.89 6.05
CA GLN A 78 11.52 -0.02 6.42
C GLN A 78 10.20 0.36 5.75
N LEU A 79 9.93 1.65 5.59
CA LEU A 79 8.77 2.14 4.88
C LEU A 79 8.81 1.71 3.40
N PHE A 80 9.93 1.98 2.71
CA PHE A 80 10.09 1.57 1.31
C PHE A 80 10.02 0.06 1.12
N ASP A 81 10.68 -0.72 1.99
CA ASP A 81 10.63 -2.18 1.93
C ASP A 81 9.18 -2.68 2.09
N MET A 82 8.39 -2.06 2.97
CA MET A 82 6.98 -2.40 3.19
C MET A 82 6.08 -1.98 2.02
N GLU A 83 6.34 -0.81 1.43
CA GLU A 83 5.65 -0.32 0.22
C GLU A 83 5.86 -1.29 -0.96
N ASP A 84 7.11 -1.72 -1.18
CA ASP A 84 7.47 -2.71 -2.21
C ASP A 84 6.75 -4.04 -1.96
N GLU A 85 6.75 -4.55 -0.72
CA GLU A 85 6.03 -5.78 -0.37
C GLU A 85 4.52 -5.67 -0.59
N CYS A 86 3.94 -4.50 -0.31
CA CYS A 86 2.51 -4.24 -0.53
C CYS A 86 2.21 -4.19 -2.02
N ALA A 87 3.04 -3.52 -2.82
CA ALA A 87 2.90 -3.46 -4.27
C ALA A 87 2.94 -4.87 -4.88
N ASP A 88 3.92 -5.69 -4.49
CA ASP A 88 4.04 -7.08 -4.96
C ASP A 88 2.79 -7.92 -4.63
N LYS A 89 2.22 -7.75 -3.43
CA LYS A 89 1.00 -8.45 -3.00
C LYS A 89 -0.23 -7.98 -3.77
N VAL A 90 -0.39 -6.68 -3.96
CA VAL A 90 -1.48 -6.10 -4.75
C VAL A 90 -1.41 -6.59 -6.20
N ASP A 91 -0.23 -6.62 -6.80
CA ASP A 91 -0.02 -7.13 -8.15
C ASP A 91 -0.35 -8.62 -8.24
N ALA A 92 0.15 -9.44 -7.30
CA ALA A 92 -0.15 -10.87 -7.26
C ALA A 92 -1.66 -11.14 -7.12
N MET A 93 -2.36 -10.35 -6.30
CA MET A 93 -3.81 -10.44 -6.13
C MET A 93 -4.58 -9.99 -7.38
N THR A 94 -4.12 -8.93 -8.05
CA THR A 94 -4.69 -8.45 -9.32
C THR A 94 -4.55 -9.48 -10.43
N VAL A 95 -3.40 -10.17 -10.51
CA VAL A 95 -3.20 -11.28 -11.45
C VAL A 95 -4.16 -12.44 -11.16
N LYS A 96 -4.36 -12.81 -9.89
CA LYS A 96 -5.32 -13.86 -9.51
C LYS A 96 -6.75 -13.48 -9.90
N LEU A 97 -7.16 -12.24 -9.67
CA LEU A 97 -8.46 -11.71 -10.08
C LEU A 97 -8.65 -11.82 -11.61
N ARG A 98 -7.63 -11.44 -12.40
CA ARG A 98 -7.66 -11.53 -13.86
C ARG A 98 -7.83 -12.97 -14.36
N VAL A 99 -7.12 -13.94 -13.76
CA VAL A 99 -7.24 -15.36 -14.10
C VAL A 99 -8.63 -15.90 -13.74
N ALA A 100 -9.14 -15.56 -12.55
CA ALA A 100 -10.49 -15.97 -12.14
C ALA A 100 -11.57 -15.44 -13.08
N MET A 101 -11.43 -14.19 -13.53
CA MET A 101 -12.32 -13.57 -14.51
C MET A 101 -12.29 -14.32 -15.85
N THR A 102 -11.09 -14.66 -16.34
CA THR A 102 -10.90 -15.38 -17.61
C THR A 102 -11.53 -16.78 -17.58
N ASN A 103 -11.36 -17.52 -16.49
CA ASN A 103 -11.92 -18.87 -16.32
C ASN A 103 -13.46 -18.88 -16.21
N HIS A 104 -14.07 -17.79 -15.72
CA HIS A 104 -15.51 -17.72 -15.55
C HIS A 104 -16.27 -17.48 -16.87
N TYR A 105 -15.59 -17.01 -17.92
CA TYR A 105 -16.19 -16.74 -19.23
C TYR A 105 -16.27 -17.96 -20.16
N ASP A 106 -15.72 -19.11 -19.78
CA ASP A 106 -15.71 -20.32 -20.62
C ASP A 106 -17.09 -21.00 -20.60
N THR A 107 -18.03 -20.46 -21.36
CA THR A 107 -19.41 -20.95 -21.45
C THR A 107 -19.53 -21.94 -22.61
N SER A 108 -19.37 -23.23 -22.33
CA SER A 108 -19.63 -24.29 -23.30
C SER A 108 -21.12 -24.67 -23.31
N THR A 109 -21.66 -24.99 -24.50
CA THR A 109 -23.06 -25.42 -24.62
C THR A 109 -23.22 -26.81 -24.02
N PHE A 110 -23.75 -26.88 -22.79
CA PHE A 110 -23.84 -28.15 -22.06
C PHE A 110 -24.84 -29.15 -22.66
N MET A 111 -26.01 -28.67 -23.11
CA MET A 111 -26.97 -29.49 -23.86
C MET A 111 -27.80 -28.64 -24.83
N ARG A 112 -28.22 -29.27 -25.94
CA ARG A 112 -29.14 -28.69 -26.92
C ARG A 112 -30.38 -29.58 -27.00
N PHE A 113 -31.52 -29.06 -26.54
CA PHE A 113 -32.79 -29.75 -26.67
C PHE A 113 -33.38 -29.51 -28.06
N ARG A 114 -33.85 -30.59 -28.70
CA ARG A 114 -34.58 -30.54 -29.95
C ARG A 114 -35.86 -31.33 -29.78
N TRP A 115 -36.97 -30.62 -29.63
CA TRP A 115 -38.31 -31.21 -29.51
C TRP A 115 -39.04 -31.14 -30.85
N HIS A 116 -39.74 -32.22 -31.17
CA HIS A 116 -40.71 -32.28 -32.26
C HIS A 116 -42.12 -32.16 -31.66
N ILE A 117 -42.90 -31.22 -32.15
CA ILE A 117 -44.33 -31.13 -31.85
C ILE A 117 -45.07 -31.93 -32.94
N LYS A 118 -45.96 -32.84 -32.53
CA LYS A 118 -46.88 -33.58 -33.39
C LYS A 118 -48.20 -32.84 -33.49
#